data_AF-A0A933SM02-F1
#
_entry.id   AF-A0A933SM02-F1
#
_cell.length_a   1.000
_cell.length_b   1.000
_cell.length_c   1.000
_cell.angle_alpha   90.00
_cell.angle_beta   90.00
_cell.angle_gamma   90.00
#
_symmetry.space_group_name_H-M   'P 1'
#
loop_
_entity.id
_entity.type
_entity.pdbx_description
1 polymer ?
#
loop_
_entity_poly.entity_id
_entity_poly.type
_entity_poly.pdbx_seq_one_letter_code
_entity_poly.pdbx_strand_id
1 'polypeptide(L)'
;MRFRITALSCLFFFLLVSIHGYAEEPIEKRLDRMDLKLEKLDKIETQVLENRERLIRLEARMEEGFKGVDMRFASMDMRFSDMNQRITDMNNLTYVVLGGIIALIGFVIWDRRTAVAPVARKNRELEEREDLLEKALREYAKKEPKLAEVLRNAGLF
;
A
#
# COMPACT_ATOMS: atom_id res chain seq x y z
N MET A 1 3.46 -78.24 84.75
CA MET A 1 3.36 -76.82 84.30
C MET A 1 4.43 -76.38 83.28
N ARG A 2 5.59 -77.04 83.14
CA ARG A 2 6.69 -76.56 82.27
C ARG A 2 6.44 -76.61 80.75
N PHE A 3 5.57 -77.50 80.26
CA PHE A 3 5.31 -77.69 78.82
C PHE A 3 4.48 -76.59 78.13
N ARG A 4 3.62 -75.87 78.88
CA ARG A 4 2.77 -74.81 78.30
C ARG A 4 3.57 -73.51 78.07
N ILE A 5 4.60 -73.28 78.88
CA ILE A 5 5.47 -72.09 78.80
C ILE A 5 6.42 -72.19 77.59
N THR A 6 6.98 -73.37 77.33
CA THR A 6 7.82 -73.60 76.14
C THR A 6 7.04 -73.46 74.84
N ALA A 7 5.83 -74.03 74.77
CA ALA A 7 4.97 -73.90 73.59
C ALA A 7 4.59 -72.43 73.28
N LEU A 8 4.28 -71.63 74.30
CA LEU A 8 3.97 -70.22 74.13
C LEU A 8 5.19 -69.40 73.66
N SER A 9 6.39 -69.73 74.16
CA SER A 9 7.63 -69.07 73.73
C SER A 9 7.98 -69.37 72.27
N CYS A 10 7.76 -70.61 71.81
CA CYS A 10 7.97 -70.97 70.41
C CYS A 10 6.98 -70.25 69.49
N LEU A 11 5.72 -70.13 69.90
CA LEU A 11 4.68 -69.42 69.13
C LEU A 11 4.97 -67.92 69.06
N PHE A 12 5.43 -67.32 70.17
CA PHE A 12 5.87 -65.93 70.20
C PHE A 12 7.08 -65.69 69.31
N PHE A 13 8.06 -66.60 69.32
CA PHE A 13 9.23 -66.53 68.44
C PHE A 13 8.83 -66.68 66.96
N PHE A 14 7.90 -67.59 66.65
CA PHE A 14 7.37 -67.77 65.29
C PHE A 14 6.64 -66.52 64.80
N LEU A 15 5.85 -65.88 65.68
CA LEU A 15 5.17 -64.61 65.38
C LEU A 15 6.16 -63.47 65.20
N LEU A 16 7.21 -63.40 66.03
CA LEU A 16 8.28 -62.41 65.90
C LEU A 16 9.00 -62.53 64.56
N VAL A 17 9.37 -63.75 64.16
CA VAL A 17 10.02 -64.03 62.87
C VAL A 17 9.08 -63.74 61.70
N SER A 18 7.80 -64.06 61.84
CA SER A 18 6.79 -63.77 60.80
C SER A 18 6.57 -62.28 60.63
N ILE A 19 6.56 -61.49 61.72
CA ILE A 19 6.41 -60.03 61.66
C ILE A 19 7.62 -59.37 60.99
N HIS A 20 8.84 -59.88 61.22
CA HIS A 20 10.06 -59.37 60.56
C HIS A 20 10.15 -59.75 59.07
N GLY A 21 9.45 -60.80 58.63
CA GLY A 21 9.51 -61.28 57.25
C GLY A 21 8.61 -60.56 56.24
N TYR A 22 7.69 -59.69 56.68
CA TYR A 22 6.66 -59.10 55.80
C TYR A 22 6.88 -57.65 55.37
N ALA A 23 7.92 -56.97 55.83
CA ALA A 23 8.00 -55.53 55.66
C ALA A 23 9.40 -55.01 55.32
N GLU A 24 10.04 -55.52 54.28
CA GLU A 24 11.14 -54.81 53.62
C GLU A 24 11.30 -55.31 52.18
N GLU A 25 10.91 -54.49 51.20
CA GLU A 25 11.49 -54.67 49.87
C GLU A 25 13.01 -54.52 49.99
N PRO A 26 13.82 -55.38 49.33
CA PRO A 26 15.27 -55.27 49.43
C PRO A 26 15.71 -53.88 48.96
N ILE A 27 16.37 -53.15 49.85
CA ILE A 27 16.84 -51.77 49.65
C ILE A 27 17.63 -51.64 48.34
N GLU A 28 18.35 -52.69 47.94
CA GLU A 28 19.06 -52.79 46.66
C GLU A 28 18.18 -52.49 45.44
N LYS A 29 16.97 -53.10 45.34
CA LYS A 29 16.06 -52.85 44.21
C LYS A 29 15.53 -51.42 44.19
N ARG A 30 15.45 -50.77 45.35
CA ARG A 30 15.07 -49.36 45.46
C ARG A 30 16.21 -48.44 45.04
N LEU A 31 17.44 -48.80 45.42
CA LEU A 31 18.67 -48.13 45.00
C LEU A 31 18.82 -48.19 43.48
N ASP A 32 18.72 -49.37 42.87
CA ASP A 32 18.80 -49.55 41.41
C ASP A 32 17.74 -48.73 40.65
N ARG A 33 16.51 -48.66 41.17
CA ARG A 33 15.46 -47.80 40.59
C ARG A 33 15.76 -46.32 40.74
N MET A 34 16.43 -45.91 41.82
CA MET A 34 16.83 -44.53 42.04
C MET A 34 17.98 -44.16 41.10
N ASP A 35 18.98 -45.01 40.95
CA ASP A 35 20.10 -44.80 40.04
C ASP A 35 19.63 -44.70 38.59
N LEU A 36 18.72 -45.59 38.17
CA LEU A 36 18.10 -45.51 36.84
C LEU A 36 17.30 -44.21 36.62
N LYS A 37 16.67 -43.68 37.68
CA LYS A 37 15.96 -42.39 37.59
C LYS A 37 16.95 -41.23 37.50
N LEU A 38 18.05 -41.26 38.25
CA LEU A 38 19.09 -40.24 38.21
C LEU A 38 19.74 -40.17 36.81
N GLU A 39 20.06 -41.31 36.21
CA GLU A 39 20.58 -41.36 34.83
C GLU A 39 19.59 -40.76 33.82
N LYS A 40 18.29 -41.07 33.96
CA LYS A 40 17.24 -40.48 33.10
C LYS A 40 17.11 -38.97 33.31
N LEU A 41 17.25 -38.49 34.55
CA LEU A 41 17.18 -37.06 34.87
C LEU A 41 18.38 -36.31 34.29
N ASP A 42 19.59 -36.85 34.40
CA ASP A 42 20.81 -36.28 33.82
C ASP A 42 20.70 -36.19 32.28
N LYS A 43 20.14 -37.22 31.65
CA LYS A 43 19.86 -37.20 30.21
C LYS A 43 18.80 -36.16 29.82
N ILE A 44 17.80 -35.93 30.66
CA ILE A 44 16.80 -34.87 30.41
C ILE A 44 17.44 -33.50 30.59
N GLU A 45 18.24 -33.29 31.63
CA GLU A 45 18.91 -32.03 31.91
C GLU A 45 19.83 -31.60 30.76
N THR A 46 20.65 -32.53 30.26
CA THR A 46 21.50 -32.31 29.09
C THR A 46 20.70 -31.96 27.83
N GLN A 47 19.59 -32.66 27.56
CA GLN A 47 18.69 -32.33 26.46
C GLN A 47 18.03 -30.96 26.61
N VAL A 48 17.65 -30.58 27.83
CA VAL A 48 17.05 -29.27 28.12
C VAL A 48 18.06 -28.15 27.90
N LEU A 49 19.32 -28.34 28.33
CA LEU A 49 20.39 -27.38 28.07
C LEU A 49 20.65 -27.20 26.57
N GLU A 50 20.75 -28.29 25.82
CA GLU A 50 20.95 -28.24 24.37
C GLU A 50 19.77 -27.54 23.66
N ASN A 51 18.53 -27.86 24.05
CA ASN A 51 17.34 -27.22 23.51
C ASN A 51 17.30 -25.72 23.82
N ARG A 52 17.70 -25.33 25.03
CA ARG A 52 17.79 -23.91 25.42
C ARG A 52 18.79 -23.15 24.56
N GLU A 53 19.96 -23.73 24.30
CA GLU A 53 20.93 -23.11 23.39
C GLU A 53 20.39 -22.98 21.96
N ARG A 54 19.69 -24.02 21.46
CA ARG A 54 19.05 -23.98 20.15
C ARG A 54 18.00 -22.87 20.07
N LEU A 55 17.20 -22.68 21.13
CA LEU A 55 16.21 -21.61 21.22
C LEU A 55 16.87 -20.23 21.19
N ILE A 56 17.93 -20.01 22.00
CA ILE A 56 18.66 -18.73 21.99
C ILE A 56 19.22 -18.42 20.60
N ARG A 57 19.80 -19.42 19.91
CA ARG A 57 20.29 -19.25 18.54
C ARG A 57 19.17 -18.96 17.54
N LEU A 58 18.00 -19.56 17.71
CA LEU A 58 16.82 -19.29 16.87
C LEU A 58 16.29 -17.87 17.11
N GLU A 59 16.16 -17.45 18.37
CA GLU A 59 15.73 -16.09 18.73
C GLU A 59 16.66 -15.04 18.14
N ALA A 60 17.98 -15.22 18.25
CA ALA A 60 18.96 -14.32 17.64
C ALA A 60 18.81 -14.23 16.11
N ARG A 61 18.66 -15.36 15.42
CA ARG A 61 18.42 -15.39 13.97
C ARG A 61 17.09 -14.75 13.58
N MET A 62 16.06 -14.94 14.38
CA MET A 62 14.76 -14.31 14.14
C MET A 62 14.87 -12.79 14.31
N GLU A 63 15.54 -12.31 15.35
CA GLU A 63 15.75 -10.87 15.58
C GLU A 63 16.56 -10.23 14.44
N GLU A 64 17.63 -10.88 13.97
CA GLU A 64 18.38 -10.44 12.78
C GLU A 64 17.50 -10.43 11.52
N GLY A 65 16.67 -11.47 11.35
CA GLY A 65 15.71 -11.56 10.26
C GLY A 65 14.68 -10.42 10.28
N PHE A 66 14.11 -10.13 11.45
CA PHE A 66 13.17 -9.02 11.64
C PHE A 66 13.84 -7.67 11.38
N LYS A 67 15.05 -7.43 11.88
CA LYS A 67 15.82 -6.21 11.56
C LYS A 67 16.06 -6.05 10.06
N GLY A 68 16.42 -7.15 9.37
CA GLY A 68 16.61 -7.14 7.92
C GLY A 68 15.31 -6.84 7.16
N VAL A 69 14.18 -7.33 7.65
CA VAL A 69 12.85 -7.05 7.10
C VAL A 69 12.45 -5.60 7.35
N ASP A 70 12.64 -5.07 8.56
CA ASP A 70 12.35 -3.68 8.91
C ASP A 70 13.15 -2.70 8.06
N MET A 71 14.45 -2.97 7.83
CA MET A 71 15.26 -2.14 6.93
C MET A 71 14.72 -2.13 5.50
N ARG A 72 14.23 -3.29 5.00
CA ARG A 72 13.63 -3.39 3.67
C ARG A 72 12.32 -2.63 3.59
N PHE A 73 11.46 -2.74 4.60
CA PHE A 73 10.21 -1.98 4.69
C PHE A 73 10.49 -0.47 4.74
N ALA A 74 11.41 -0.02 5.59
CA ALA A 74 11.80 1.39 5.65
C ALA A 74 12.33 1.91 4.30
N SER A 75 13.15 1.12 3.60
CA SER A 75 13.62 1.46 2.24
C SER A 75 12.48 1.51 1.23
N MET A 76 11.50 0.59 1.31
CA MET A 76 10.33 0.60 0.46
C MET A 76 9.45 1.83 0.73
N ASP A 77 9.20 2.18 1.99
CA ASP A 77 8.41 3.34 2.37
C ASP A 77 9.01 4.65 1.85
N MET A 78 10.35 4.79 1.92
CA MET A 78 11.04 5.93 1.32
C MET A 78 10.80 6.03 -0.19
N ARG A 79 10.87 4.90 -0.91
CA ARG A 79 10.62 4.86 -2.36
C ARG A 79 9.16 5.15 -2.70
N PHE A 80 8.23 4.61 -1.92
CA PHE A 80 6.80 4.88 -2.09
C PHE A 80 6.47 6.36 -1.84
N SER A 81 7.09 6.97 -0.83
CA SER A 81 6.94 8.40 -0.55
C SER A 81 7.44 9.27 -1.71
N ASP A 82 8.64 9.01 -2.23
CA ASP A 82 9.19 9.72 -3.40
C ASP A 82 8.31 9.54 -4.65
N MET A 83 7.82 8.32 -4.90
CA MET A 83 6.89 8.05 -6.00
C MET A 83 5.58 8.82 -5.84
N ASN A 84 5.01 8.87 -4.64
CA ASN A 84 3.76 9.57 -4.40
C ASN A 84 3.90 11.08 -4.59
N GLN A 85 5.06 11.64 -4.21
CA GLN A 85 5.37 13.04 -4.50
C GLN A 85 5.43 13.31 -6.01
N ARG A 86 6.16 12.48 -6.78
CA ARG A 86 6.23 12.61 -8.25
C ARG A 86 4.86 12.48 -8.91
N ILE A 87 4.01 11.56 -8.44
CA ILE A 87 2.63 11.40 -8.94
C ILE A 87 1.81 12.65 -8.63
N THR A 88 1.96 13.21 -7.44
CA THR A 88 1.28 14.46 -7.05
C THR A 88 1.71 15.62 -7.95
N ASP A 89 3.01 15.75 -8.22
CA ASP A 89 3.55 16.77 -9.14
C ASP A 89 3.03 16.58 -10.56
N MET A 90 3.00 15.34 -11.07
CA MET A 90 2.43 15.02 -12.38
C MET A 90 0.93 15.33 -12.47
N ASN A 91 0.17 15.02 -11.42
CA ASN A 91 -1.25 15.34 -11.35
C ASN A 91 -1.46 16.86 -11.32
N ASN A 92 -0.65 17.58 -10.57
CA ASN A 92 -0.71 19.04 -10.52
C ASN A 92 -0.43 19.66 -11.91
N LEU A 93 0.60 19.19 -12.61
CA LEU A 93 0.87 19.61 -13.99
C LEU A 93 -0.31 19.27 -14.93
N THR A 94 -0.91 18.10 -14.78
CA THR A 94 -2.08 17.70 -15.56
C THR A 94 -3.26 18.65 -15.31
N TYR A 95 -3.53 19.02 -14.06
CA TYR A 95 -4.57 19.99 -13.73
C TYR A 95 -4.28 21.39 -14.28
N VAL A 96 -3.02 21.84 -14.23
CA VAL A 96 -2.60 23.13 -14.82
C VAL A 96 -2.82 23.13 -16.33
N VAL A 97 -2.43 22.07 -17.02
CA VAL A 97 -2.62 21.95 -18.48
C VAL A 97 -4.11 21.92 -18.83
N LEU A 98 -4.91 21.11 -18.14
CA LEU A 98 -6.36 21.06 -18.37
C LEU A 98 -7.04 22.40 -18.07
N GLY A 99 -6.67 23.06 -16.97
CA GLY A 99 -7.15 24.40 -16.62
C GLY A 99 -6.75 25.43 -17.67
N GLY A 100 -5.52 25.36 -18.18
CA GLY A 100 -5.03 26.22 -19.27
C GLY A 100 -5.83 26.05 -20.56
N ILE A 101 -6.14 24.81 -20.95
CA ILE A 101 -6.97 24.53 -22.14
C ILE A 101 -8.38 25.13 -21.98
N ILE A 102 -9.02 24.91 -20.83
CA ILE A 102 -10.35 25.46 -20.54
C ILE A 102 -10.31 27.00 -20.54
N ALA A 103 -9.28 27.59 -19.93
CA ALA A 103 -9.07 29.03 -19.92
C ALA A 103 -8.88 29.59 -21.35
N LEU A 104 -8.11 28.91 -22.20
CA LEU A 104 -7.93 29.29 -23.61
C LEU A 104 -9.25 29.23 -24.38
N ILE A 105 -10.05 28.18 -24.20
CA ILE A 105 -11.37 28.07 -24.85
C ILE A 105 -12.27 29.21 -24.41
N GLY A 106 -12.32 29.50 -23.10
CA GLY A 106 -13.06 30.64 -22.55
C GLY A 106 -12.57 31.97 -23.12
N PHE A 107 -11.25 32.14 -23.23
CA PHE A 107 -10.63 33.33 -23.79
C PHE A 107 -10.97 33.53 -25.27
N VAL A 108 -10.92 32.47 -26.09
CA VAL A 108 -11.28 32.52 -27.52
C VAL A 108 -12.74 32.89 -27.73
N ILE A 109 -13.65 32.37 -26.89
CA ILE A 109 -15.08 32.73 -26.95
C ILE A 109 -15.29 34.20 -26.57
N TRP A 110 -14.56 34.69 -25.58
CA TRP A 110 -14.58 36.09 -25.16
C TRP A 110 -14.02 37.03 -26.24
N ASP A 111 -12.86 36.70 -26.81
CA ASP A 111 -12.18 37.45 -27.87
C ASP A 111 -13.09 37.62 -29.10
N ARG A 112 -13.73 36.53 -29.55
CA ARG A 112 -14.69 36.61 -30.67
C ARG A 112 -15.86 37.57 -30.39
N ARG A 113 -16.35 37.65 -29.15
CA ARG A 113 -17.43 38.58 -28.78
C ARG A 113 -16.96 40.04 -28.72
N THR A 114 -15.71 40.30 -28.32
CA THR A 114 -15.18 41.65 -28.16
C THR A 114 -14.53 42.21 -29.44
N ALA A 115 -13.84 41.38 -30.23
CA ALA A 115 -13.13 41.79 -31.45
C ALA A 115 -14.01 41.83 -32.71
N VAL A 116 -15.05 40.98 -32.84
CA VAL A 116 -15.92 40.94 -34.02
C VAL A 116 -16.93 42.09 -34.04
N ALA A 117 -17.29 42.64 -32.88
CA ALA A 117 -18.26 43.72 -32.76
C ALA A 117 -17.88 45.00 -33.55
N PRO A 118 -16.63 45.51 -33.52
CA PRO A 118 -16.23 46.66 -34.33
C PRO A 118 -15.99 46.32 -35.81
N VAL A 119 -15.48 45.13 -36.13
CA VAL A 119 -15.18 44.73 -37.51
C VAL A 119 -16.46 44.45 -38.30
N ALA A 120 -17.44 43.78 -37.70
CA ALA A 120 -18.74 43.54 -38.33
C ALA A 120 -19.52 44.83 -38.59
N ARG A 121 -19.36 45.86 -37.73
CA ARG A 121 -19.96 47.18 -37.96
C ARG A 121 -19.29 47.93 -39.10
N LYS A 122 -17.96 47.96 -39.14
CA LYS A 122 -17.22 48.60 -40.24
C LYS A 122 -17.50 47.97 -41.60
N ASN A 123 -17.65 46.64 -41.67
CA ASN A 123 -18.01 45.99 -42.93
C ASN A 123 -19.44 46.34 -43.39
N ARG A 124 -20.41 46.42 -42.48
CA ARG A 124 -21.78 46.85 -42.84
C ARG A 124 -21.83 48.29 -43.34
N GLU A 125 -21.10 49.21 -42.70
CA GLU A 125 -21.04 50.60 -43.15
C GLU A 125 -20.35 50.74 -44.53
N LEU A 126 -19.43 49.84 -44.86
CA LEU A 126 -18.81 49.80 -46.19
C LEU A 126 -19.77 49.25 -47.25
N GLU A 127 -20.49 48.17 -46.96
CA GLU A 127 -21.52 47.61 -47.88
C GLU A 127 -22.62 48.65 -48.19
N GLU A 128 -23.14 49.36 -47.19
CA GLU A 128 -24.17 50.38 -47.41
C GLU A 128 -23.66 51.56 -48.26
N ARG A 129 -22.38 51.94 -48.10
CA ARG A 129 -21.75 52.99 -48.90
C ARG A 129 -21.52 52.54 -50.34
N GLU A 130 -21.13 51.29 -50.54
CA GLU A 130 -20.98 50.69 -51.87
C GLU A 130 -22.32 50.64 -52.60
N ASP A 131 -23.40 50.20 -51.95
CA ASP A 131 -24.76 50.16 -52.51
C ASP A 131 -25.28 51.55 -52.91
N LEU A 132 -25.04 52.57 -52.07
CA LEU A 132 -25.42 53.95 -52.35
C LEU A 132 -24.60 54.55 -53.50
N LEU A 133 -23.30 54.25 -53.54
CA LEU A 133 -22.41 54.65 -54.63
C LEU A 133 -22.84 53.99 -55.95
N GLU A 134 -23.17 52.70 -55.94
CA GLU A 134 -23.66 51.99 -57.12
C GLU A 134 -24.97 52.61 -57.63
N LYS A 135 -25.94 52.86 -56.74
CA LYS A 135 -27.21 53.50 -57.12
C LYS A 135 -27.00 54.91 -57.66
N ALA A 136 -26.18 55.72 -57.02
CA ALA A 136 -25.88 57.08 -57.46
C ALA A 136 -25.16 57.09 -58.82
N LEU A 137 -24.18 56.21 -59.03
CA LEU A 137 -23.49 56.05 -60.30
C LEU A 137 -24.42 55.55 -61.39
N ARG A 138 -25.32 54.61 -61.09
CA ARG A 138 -26.32 54.09 -62.03
C ARG A 138 -27.34 55.14 -62.45
N GLU A 139 -27.73 56.03 -61.53
CA GLU A 139 -28.62 57.14 -61.84
C GLU A 139 -27.91 58.25 -62.65
N TYR A 140 -26.63 58.49 -62.36
CA TYR A 140 -25.80 59.44 -63.13
C TYR A 140 -25.48 58.89 -64.54
N ALA A 141 -25.30 57.57 -64.69
CA ALA A 141 -25.09 56.90 -65.97
C ALA A 141 -26.26 57.07 -66.96
N LYS A 142 -27.49 57.19 -66.45
CA LYS A 142 -28.66 57.47 -67.28
C LYS A 142 -28.63 58.88 -67.89
N LYS A 143 -27.87 59.81 -67.30
CA LYS A 143 -27.76 61.21 -67.72
C LYS A 143 -26.55 61.45 -68.64
N GLU A 144 -25.48 60.65 -68.52
CA GLU A 144 -24.27 60.77 -69.36
C GLU A 144 -23.93 59.48 -70.13
N PRO A 145 -23.93 59.50 -71.48
CA PRO A 145 -23.66 58.32 -72.30
C PRO A 145 -22.23 57.77 -72.17
N LYS A 146 -21.25 58.63 -71.85
CA LYS A 146 -19.86 58.21 -71.61
C LYS A 146 -19.69 57.42 -70.30
N LEU A 147 -20.46 57.75 -69.27
CA LEU A 147 -20.39 57.07 -67.98
C LEU A 147 -21.06 55.69 -68.03
N ALA A 148 -22.15 55.55 -68.80
CA ALA A 148 -22.81 54.27 -69.03
C ALA A 148 -21.87 53.24 -69.69
N GLU A 149 -21.02 53.68 -70.61
CA GLU A 149 -20.06 52.82 -71.28
C GLU A 149 -18.94 52.34 -70.34
N VAL A 150 -18.46 53.22 -69.45
CA VAL A 150 -17.47 52.88 -68.41
C VAL A 150 -18.04 51.89 -67.39
N LEU A 151 -19.29 52.08 -66.95
CA LEU A 151 -19.93 51.16 -66.00
C LEU A 151 -20.24 49.79 -66.60
N ARG A 152 -20.59 49.73 -67.90
CA ARG A 152 -20.78 48.47 -68.65
C ARG A 152 -19.48 47.69 -68.78
N ASN A 153 -18.35 48.37 -69.02
CA ASN A 153 -17.04 47.73 -69.07
C ASN A 153 -16.52 47.30 -67.69
N ALA A 154 -16.98 47.95 -66.61
CA ALA A 154 -16.63 47.61 -65.23
C ALA A 154 -17.47 46.46 -64.64
N GLY A 155 -18.47 45.93 -65.37
CA GLY A 155 -19.30 44.81 -64.92
C GLY A 155 -20.42 45.19 -63.93
N LEU A 156 -20.72 46.49 -63.79
CA LEU A 156 -21.77 47.04 -62.92
C LEU A 156 -23.12 47.22 -63.66
N PHE A 157 -23.29 46.56 -64.81
CA PHE A 157 -24.46 46.68 -65.70
C PHE A 157 -24.88 45.32 -66.28
#